data_AF-I6LEF9-F1
#
_entry.id   AF-I6LEF9-F1
#
_cell.length_a   1.000
_cell.length_b   1.000
_cell.length_c   1.000
_cell.angle_alpha   90.00
_cell.angle_beta   90.00
_cell.angle_gamma   90.00
#
_symmetry.space_group_name_H-M   'P 1'
#
loop_
_entity.id
_entity.type
_entity.pdbx_description
1 polymer ?
#
loop_
_entity_poly.entity_id
_entity_poly.type
_entity_poly.pdbx_seq_one_letter_code
_entity_poly.pdbx_strand_id
1 'polypeptide(L)'
;KEQGFISFWRGNLANVIRYFPTQALNFAFKDKYKKIFLDNVDKRTQFWRYFAGNLASGGAAGATSLCFVYPLDFARTRLAADVGKAGAGREFNGLGDCFAKIFKSDGLKGLYQGFNVSVQGIIIYRAAYFGIYDTAKGMLPDPKNTHIFVSWMIAQSVTAVAGFAS
;
A
#
# COMPACT_ATOMS: atom_id res chain seq x y z
N LYS A 1 3.31 -13.81 -26.48
CA LYS A 1 3.10 -13.34 -27.87
C LYS A 1 1.81 -12.52 -28.03
N GLU A 2 0.81 -12.69 -27.16
CA GLU A 2 -0.56 -12.24 -27.38
C GLU A 2 -0.76 -10.72 -27.42
N GLN A 3 -0.02 -9.94 -26.61
CA GLN A 3 -0.19 -8.47 -26.48
C GLN A 3 1.07 -7.65 -26.80
N GLY A 4 2.18 -8.32 -27.13
CA GLY A 4 3.50 -7.71 -27.31
C GLY A 4 4.28 -7.52 -26.00
N PHE A 5 5.59 -7.30 -26.11
CA PHE A 5 6.49 -7.18 -24.94
C PHE A 5 6.19 -5.94 -24.08
N ILE A 6 5.79 -4.83 -24.70
CA ILE A 6 5.52 -3.56 -24.00
C ILE A 6 4.31 -3.67 -23.06
N SER A 7 3.42 -4.67 -23.23
CA SER A 7 2.25 -4.83 -22.36
C SER A 7 2.60 -5.18 -20.91
N PHE A 8 3.82 -5.68 -20.63
CA PHE A 8 4.29 -5.88 -19.25
C PHE A 8 4.32 -4.59 -18.41
N TRP A 9 4.43 -3.43 -19.06
CA TRP A 9 4.42 -2.11 -18.40
C TRP A 9 3.05 -1.43 -18.47
N ARG A 10 2.00 -2.12 -18.91
CA ARG A 10 0.67 -1.54 -18.99
C ARG A 10 0.16 -1.15 -17.60
N GLY A 11 -0.30 0.09 -17.47
CA GLY A 11 -0.68 0.67 -16.17
C GLY A 11 0.50 1.19 -15.33
N ASN A 12 1.77 0.98 -15.73
CA ASN A 12 2.93 1.42 -14.95
C ASN A 12 3.03 2.95 -14.80
N LEU A 13 2.43 3.72 -15.72
CA LEU A 13 2.34 5.18 -15.60
C LEU A 13 1.72 5.60 -14.26
N ALA A 14 0.69 4.89 -13.80
CA ALA A 14 0.06 5.16 -12.52
C ALA A 14 1.02 4.98 -11.34
N ASN A 15 1.98 4.04 -11.42
CA ASN A 15 2.99 3.86 -10.36
C ASN A 15 3.92 5.05 -10.23
N VAL A 16 4.40 5.53 -11.38
CA VAL A 16 5.34 6.64 -11.43
C VAL A 16 4.66 7.90 -10.89
N ILE A 17 3.43 8.16 -11.34
CA ILE A 17 2.65 9.32 -10.89
C ILE A 17 2.34 9.19 -9.39
N ARG A 18 1.90 8.02 -8.91
CA ARG A 18 1.49 7.79 -7.51
C ARG A 18 2.59 8.10 -6.50
N TYR A 19 3.85 7.96 -6.86
CA TYR A 19 4.97 8.22 -5.95
C TYR A 19 4.97 9.65 -5.41
N PHE A 20 4.84 10.65 -6.28
CA PHE A 20 4.87 12.06 -5.90
C PHE A 20 3.78 12.49 -4.90
N PRO A 21 2.46 12.30 -5.16
CA PRO A 21 1.41 12.69 -4.24
C PRO A 21 1.48 11.87 -2.94
N THR A 22 1.86 10.59 -3.02
CA THR A 22 2.04 9.77 -1.82
C THR A 22 3.12 10.33 -0.90
N GLN A 23 4.26 10.78 -1.46
CA GLN A 23 5.32 11.39 -0.66
C GLN A 23 4.89 12.75 -0.09
N ALA A 24 4.20 13.58 -0.88
CA ALA A 24 3.67 14.85 -0.40
C ALA A 24 2.70 14.68 0.78
N LEU A 25 1.78 13.71 0.69
CA LEU A 25 0.82 13.40 1.75
C LEU A 25 1.51 12.79 2.98
N ASN A 26 2.49 11.92 2.79
CA ASN A 26 3.28 11.42 3.91
C ASN A 26 4.02 12.54 4.63
N PHE A 27 4.65 13.46 3.90
CA PHE A 27 5.32 14.62 4.49
C PHE A 27 4.36 15.50 5.28
N ALA A 28 3.14 15.74 4.75
CA ALA A 28 2.14 16.56 5.41
C ALA A 28 1.52 15.92 6.67
N PHE A 29 1.23 14.62 6.63
CA PHE A 29 0.34 13.99 7.61
C PHE A 29 0.98 12.96 8.53
N LYS A 30 2.10 12.34 8.15
CA LYS A 30 2.70 11.22 8.91
C LYS A 30 3.06 11.62 10.33
N ASP A 31 3.73 12.75 10.52
CA ASP A 31 4.15 13.20 11.84
C ASP A 31 2.97 13.72 12.68
N LYS A 32 1.96 14.31 12.02
CA LYS A 32 0.71 14.72 12.67
C LYS A 32 -0.02 13.50 13.24
N TYR A 33 -0.21 12.44 12.45
CA TYR A 33 -0.87 11.23 12.93
C TYR A 33 -0.05 10.50 13.99
N LYS A 34 1.28 10.45 13.87
CA LYS A 34 2.12 9.91 14.96
C LYS A 34 1.93 10.70 16.24
N LYS A 35 1.94 12.03 16.18
CA LYS A 35 1.70 12.86 17.35
C LYS A 35 0.29 12.66 17.92
N ILE A 36 -0.74 12.51 17.10
CA ILE A 36 -2.10 12.30 17.61
C ILE A 36 -2.25 10.96 18.34
N PHE A 37 -1.65 9.88 17.81
CA PHE A 37 -1.91 8.53 18.29
C PHE A 37 -0.80 7.91 19.17
N LEU A 38 0.41 8.45 19.15
CA LEU A 38 1.58 7.91 19.86
C LEU A 38 2.24 8.91 20.81
N ASP A 39 1.71 10.13 20.94
CA ASP A 39 2.26 11.10 21.89
C ASP A 39 2.11 10.61 23.33
N ASN A 40 3.20 10.71 24.11
CA ASN A 40 3.33 10.20 25.47
C ASN A 40 3.14 8.68 25.64
N VAL A 41 3.23 7.88 24.56
CA VAL A 41 3.16 6.42 24.64
C VAL A 41 4.56 5.82 24.58
N ASP A 42 5.00 5.23 25.69
CA ASP A 42 6.29 4.54 25.76
C ASP A 42 6.16 3.10 25.26
N LYS A 43 6.94 2.75 24.24
CA LYS A 43 6.98 1.41 23.63
C LYS A 43 7.38 0.32 24.64
N ARG A 44 8.21 0.64 25.65
CA ARG A 44 8.76 -0.36 26.59
C ARG A 44 7.81 -0.72 27.72
N THR A 45 7.01 0.24 28.18
CA THR A 45 6.10 0.04 29.32
C THR A 45 4.67 -0.22 28.87
N GLN A 46 4.26 0.28 27.69
CA GLN A 46 2.88 0.22 27.20
C GLN A 46 2.77 -0.40 25.81
N PHE A 47 3.26 -1.63 25.64
CA PHE A 47 3.29 -2.33 24.36
C PHE A 47 1.94 -2.29 23.60
N TRP A 48 0.83 -2.70 24.23
CA TRP A 48 -0.48 -2.75 23.56
C TRP A 48 -1.01 -1.37 23.15
N ARG A 49 -0.73 -0.35 23.95
CA ARG A 49 -1.13 1.04 23.63
C ARG A 49 -0.29 1.58 22.48
N TYR A 50 1.02 1.30 22.47
CA TYR A 50 1.90 1.64 21.37
C TYR A 50 1.50 0.91 20.08
N PHE A 51 1.19 -0.38 20.17
CA PHE A 51 0.75 -1.19 19.04
C PHE A 51 -0.55 -0.64 18.44
N ALA A 52 -1.58 -0.43 19.26
CA ALA A 52 -2.85 0.14 18.82
C ALA A 52 -2.68 1.55 18.23
N GLY A 53 -1.89 2.43 18.88
CA GLY A 53 -1.62 3.77 18.39
C GLY A 53 -0.86 3.78 17.06
N ASN A 54 0.06 2.82 16.86
CA ASN A 54 0.82 2.71 15.63
C ASN A 54 -0.04 2.15 14.48
N LEU A 55 -0.96 1.22 14.77
CA LEU A 55 -1.97 0.77 13.80
C LEU A 55 -2.94 1.89 13.44
N ALA A 56 -3.45 2.65 14.41
CA ALA A 56 -4.35 3.77 14.17
C ALA A 56 -3.66 4.89 13.37
N SER A 57 -2.44 5.27 13.76
CA SER A 57 -1.60 6.23 13.04
C SER A 57 -1.35 5.78 11.61
N GLY A 58 -0.99 4.50 11.44
CA GLY A 58 -0.74 3.93 10.15
C GLY A 58 -1.98 3.85 9.26
N GLY A 59 -3.09 3.36 9.80
CA GLY A 59 -4.37 3.25 9.11
C GLY A 59 -4.90 4.62 8.69
N ALA A 60 -4.86 5.61 9.58
CA ALA A 60 -5.28 6.98 9.28
C ALA A 60 -4.39 7.62 8.18
N ALA A 61 -3.07 7.51 8.29
CA ALA A 61 -2.15 8.02 7.27
C ALA A 61 -2.35 7.32 5.91
N GLY A 62 -2.59 6.00 5.93
CA GLY A 62 -2.88 5.19 4.74
C GLY A 62 -4.20 5.60 4.09
N ALA A 63 -5.28 5.69 4.87
CA ALA A 63 -6.60 6.11 4.39
C ALA A 63 -6.55 7.52 3.80
N THR A 64 -5.93 8.49 4.48
CA THR A 64 -5.76 9.85 3.96
C THR A 64 -4.97 9.87 2.66
N SER A 65 -3.91 9.06 2.54
CA SER A 65 -3.17 8.95 1.28
C SER A 65 -4.04 8.38 0.17
N LEU A 66 -4.74 7.28 0.43
CA LEU A 66 -5.66 6.65 -0.51
C LEU A 66 -6.80 7.60 -0.93
N CYS A 67 -7.28 8.49 -0.07
CA CYS A 67 -8.32 9.46 -0.47
C CYS A 67 -7.92 10.25 -1.73
N PHE A 68 -6.64 10.47 -1.98
CA PHE A 68 -6.15 11.17 -3.17
C PHE A 68 -5.61 10.23 -4.24
N VAL A 69 -4.89 9.17 -3.84
CA VAL A 69 -4.17 8.31 -4.80
C VAL A 69 -4.92 7.06 -5.22
N TYR A 70 -6.02 6.71 -4.55
CA TYR A 70 -6.79 5.51 -4.84
C TYR A 70 -7.28 5.42 -6.30
N PRO A 71 -7.73 6.51 -6.95
CA PRO A 71 -8.08 6.44 -8.37
C PRO A 71 -6.90 5.95 -9.23
N LEU A 72 -5.67 6.36 -8.93
CA LEU A 72 -4.47 5.89 -9.66
C LEU A 72 -4.25 4.39 -9.46
N ASP A 73 -4.43 3.88 -8.24
CA ASP A 73 -4.31 2.44 -7.93
C ASP A 73 -5.41 1.62 -8.63
N PHE A 74 -6.64 2.14 -8.62
CA PHE A 74 -7.76 1.54 -9.32
C PHE A 74 -7.49 1.45 -10.82
N ALA A 75 -7.13 2.57 -11.46
CA ALA A 75 -6.89 2.62 -12.89
C ALA A 75 -5.66 1.79 -13.30
N ARG A 76 -4.62 1.73 -12.46
CA ARG A 76 -3.50 0.80 -12.63
C ARG A 76 -4.01 -0.64 -12.74
N THR A 77 -4.84 -1.05 -11.79
CA THR A 77 -5.34 -2.42 -11.69
C THR A 77 -6.21 -2.78 -12.90
N ARG A 78 -7.11 -1.88 -13.32
CA ARG A 78 -7.92 -2.05 -14.53
C ARG A 78 -7.07 -2.16 -15.80
N LEU A 79 -6.05 -1.30 -15.94
CA LEU A 79 -5.15 -1.34 -17.10
C LEU A 79 -4.26 -2.59 -17.12
N ALA A 80 -3.84 -3.08 -15.96
CA ALA A 80 -3.07 -4.31 -15.85
C ALA A 80 -3.92 -5.56 -16.13
N ALA A 81 -5.21 -5.53 -15.76
CA ALA A 81 -6.17 -6.58 -16.06
C ALA A 81 -6.67 -6.56 -17.52
N ASP A 82 -6.50 -5.44 -18.24
CA ASP A 82 -6.88 -5.33 -19.65
C ASP A 82 -5.94 -6.15 -20.53
N VAL A 83 -6.41 -7.35 -20.87
CA VAL A 83 -5.74 -8.33 -21.71
C VAL A 83 -5.96 -8.13 -23.22
N GLY A 84 -6.57 -7.01 -23.62
CA GLY A 84 -6.84 -6.68 -25.02
C GLY A 84 -5.59 -6.47 -25.85
N LYS A 85 -5.61 -6.94 -27.10
CA LYS A 85 -4.51 -6.73 -28.06
C LYS A 85 -4.48 -5.26 -28.54
N ALA A 86 -3.29 -4.74 -28.84
CA ALA A 86 -3.18 -3.38 -29.36
C ALA A 86 -4.00 -3.23 -30.66
N GLY A 87 -4.92 -2.26 -30.70
CA GLY A 87 -5.78 -1.98 -31.86
C GLY A 87 -7.12 -2.74 -31.92
N ALA A 88 -7.31 -3.83 -31.15
CA ALA A 88 -8.58 -4.55 -31.09
C ALA A 88 -8.78 -5.25 -29.74
N GLY A 89 -9.93 -5.00 -29.10
CA GLY A 89 -10.33 -5.67 -27.85
C GLY A 89 -9.74 -5.09 -26.56
N ARG A 90 -9.10 -3.91 -26.61
CA ARG A 90 -8.73 -3.15 -25.39
C ARG A 90 -9.92 -2.43 -24.80
N GLU A 91 -10.11 -2.58 -23.50
CA GLU A 91 -11.12 -1.86 -22.74
C GLU A 91 -10.72 -0.39 -22.53
N PHE A 92 -9.42 -0.14 -22.30
CA PHE A 92 -8.88 1.19 -22.01
C PHE A 92 -7.64 1.53 -22.85
N ASN A 93 -7.63 2.69 -23.48
CA ASN A 93 -6.49 3.16 -24.28
C ASN A 93 -5.33 3.69 -23.42
N GLY A 94 -5.58 3.96 -22.13
CA GLY A 94 -4.58 4.45 -21.19
C GLY A 94 -5.20 4.92 -19.88
N LEU A 95 -4.39 5.58 -19.04
CA LEU A 95 -4.79 6.06 -17.71
C LEU A 95 -5.94 7.09 -17.78
N GLY A 96 -5.80 8.10 -18.64
CA GLY A 96 -6.84 9.12 -18.82
C GLY A 96 -8.15 8.57 -19.39
N ASP A 97 -8.06 7.64 -20.36
CA ASP A 97 -9.25 6.97 -20.92
C ASP A 97 -9.96 6.10 -19.88
N CYS A 98 -9.20 5.39 -19.04
CA CYS A 98 -9.75 4.64 -17.91
C CYS A 98 -10.51 5.54 -16.94
N PHE A 99 -9.94 6.70 -16.57
CA PHE A 99 -10.62 7.65 -15.71
C PHE A 99 -11.89 8.20 -16.33
N ALA A 100 -11.82 8.67 -17.58
CA ALA A 100 -12.94 9.27 -18.27
C ALA A 100 -14.10 8.28 -18.44
N LYS A 101 -13.81 7.03 -18.85
CA LYS A 101 -14.84 5.99 -19.03
C LYS A 101 -15.53 5.63 -17.73
N ILE A 102 -14.76 5.36 -16.68
CA ILE A 102 -15.31 4.94 -15.38
C ILE A 102 -16.06 6.09 -14.69
N PHE A 103 -15.52 7.30 -14.77
CA PHE A 103 -16.22 8.47 -14.25
C PHE A 103 -17.53 8.73 -15.00
N LYS A 104 -17.58 8.47 -16.31
CA LYS A 104 -18.81 8.60 -17.10
C LYS A 104 -19.84 7.50 -16.82
N SER A 105 -19.42 6.27 -16.52
CA SER A 105 -20.33 5.16 -16.21
C SER A 105 -20.83 5.18 -14.76
N ASP A 106 -19.90 5.30 -13.80
CA ASP A 106 -20.15 5.04 -12.38
C ASP A 106 -19.81 6.23 -11.47
N GLY A 107 -19.39 7.35 -12.07
CA GLY A 107 -19.02 8.57 -11.35
C GLY A 107 -17.80 8.39 -10.44
N LEU A 108 -17.72 9.23 -9.41
CA LEU A 108 -16.67 9.13 -8.38
C LEU A 108 -16.73 7.81 -7.62
N LYS A 109 -17.92 7.24 -7.41
CA LYS A 109 -18.07 5.99 -6.66
C LYS A 109 -17.37 4.82 -7.36
N GLY A 110 -17.39 4.77 -8.69
CA GLY A 110 -16.66 3.76 -9.46
C GLY A 110 -15.15 3.81 -9.25
N LEU A 111 -14.57 5.01 -9.20
CA LEU A 111 -13.13 5.20 -9.00
C LEU A 111 -12.63 4.82 -7.60
N TYR A 112 -13.52 4.78 -6.61
CA TYR A 112 -13.23 4.42 -5.22
C TYR A 112 -13.79 3.05 -4.81
N GLN A 113 -14.18 2.22 -5.79
CA GLN A 113 -14.67 0.88 -5.51
C GLN A 113 -13.56 0.04 -4.87
N GLY A 114 -13.81 -0.47 -3.66
CA GLY A 114 -12.83 -1.23 -2.87
C GLY A 114 -12.00 -0.41 -1.87
N PHE A 115 -12.29 0.89 -1.72
CA PHE A 115 -11.56 1.76 -0.78
C PHE A 115 -11.59 1.21 0.66
N ASN A 116 -12.76 0.81 1.17
CA ASN A 116 -12.91 0.32 2.54
C ASN A 116 -12.10 -0.95 2.79
N VAL A 117 -12.15 -1.93 1.88
CA VAL A 117 -11.36 -3.17 2.02
C VAL A 117 -9.86 -2.88 1.90
N SER A 118 -9.46 -1.90 1.09
CA SER A 118 -8.05 -1.49 0.97
C SER A 118 -7.53 -0.85 2.26
N VAL A 119 -8.35 -0.05 2.94
CA VAL A 119 -7.98 0.51 4.27
C VAL A 119 -7.86 -0.60 5.31
N GLN A 120 -8.79 -1.56 5.32
CA GLN A 120 -8.70 -2.74 6.21
C GLN A 120 -7.43 -3.56 5.94
N GLY A 121 -7.12 -3.81 4.66
CA GLY A 121 -5.90 -4.49 4.24
C GLY A 121 -4.63 -3.79 4.73
N ILE A 122 -4.56 -2.45 4.69
CA ILE A 122 -3.42 -1.70 5.24
C ILE A 122 -3.26 -1.94 6.75
N ILE A 123 -4.36 -1.97 7.50
CA ILE A 123 -4.33 -2.19 8.95
C ILE A 123 -3.86 -3.61 9.25
N ILE A 124 -4.43 -4.62 8.57
CA ILE A 124 -4.08 -6.04 8.73
C ILE A 124 -2.61 -6.26 8.35
N TYR A 125 -2.18 -5.74 7.20
CA TYR A 125 -0.80 -5.80 6.73
C TYR A 125 0.15 -5.22 7.79
N ARG A 126 -0.15 -4.03 8.33
CA ARG A 126 0.68 -3.44 9.38
C ARG A 126 0.69 -4.26 10.66
N ALA A 127 -0.46 -4.77 11.10
CA ALA A 127 -0.56 -5.60 12.29
C ALA A 127 0.28 -6.87 12.16
N ALA A 128 0.15 -7.59 11.05
CA ALA A 128 0.94 -8.77 10.75
C ALA A 128 2.44 -8.42 10.65
N TYR A 129 2.79 -7.36 9.91
CA TYR A 129 4.17 -6.92 9.76
C TYR A 129 4.83 -6.63 11.13
N PHE A 130 4.19 -5.81 11.97
CA PHE A 130 4.73 -5.49 13.29
C PHE A 130 4.77 -6.69 14.23
N GLY A 131 3.72 -7.51 14.26
CA GLY A 131 3.66 -8.69 15.13
C GLY A 131 4.74 -9.73 14.78
N ILE A 132 4.90 -10.05 13.49
CA ILE A 132 5.91 -11.00 13.02
C ILE A 132 7.31 -10.42 13.22
N TYR A 133 7.51 -9.13 12.92
CA TYR A 133 8.81 -8.48 13.09
C TYR A 133 9.26 -8.43 14.55
N ASP A 134 8.38 -8.07 15.48
CA ASP A 134 8.70 -8.03 16.90
C ASP A 134 8.95 -9.45 17.46
N THR A 135 8.19 -10.45 17.01
CA THR A 135 8.43 -11.87 17.34
C THR A 135 9.77 -12.36 16.82
N ALA A 136 10.07 -12.11 15.54
CA ALA A 136 11.34 -12.48 14.92
C ALA A 136 12.53 -11.83 15.62
N LYS A 137 12.41 -10.55 16.02
CA LYS A 137 13.43 -9.88 16.83
C LYS A 137 13.61 -10.49 18.22
N GLY A 138 12.54 -10.93 18.87
CA GLY A 138 12.61 -11.59 20.18
C GLY A 138 13.29 -12.97 20.13
N MET A 139 13.23 -13.65 18.98
CA MET A 139 13.87 -14.96 18.79
C MET A 139 15.35 -14.86 18.38
N LEU A 140 15.83 -13.67 17.99
CA LEU A 140 17.23 -13.48 17.62
C LEU A 140 18.12 -13.32 18.86
N PRO A 141 19.24 -14.08 18.95
CA PRO A 141 20.14 -14.01 20.11
C PRO A 141 20.89 -12.67 20.22
N ASP A 142 21.20 -12.01 19.09
CA ASP A 142 21.70 -10.63 19.07
C ASP A 142 21.14 -9.86 17.85
N PRO A 143 20.02 -9.12 18.03
CA PRO A 143 19.39 -8.36 16.96
C PRO A 143 20.25 -7.21 16.40
N LYS A 144 21.30 -6.77 17.13
CA LYS A 144 22.14 -5.64 16.72
C LYS A 144 23.37 -6.07 15.93
N ASN A 145 23.89 -7.28 16.19
CA ASN A 145 25.05 -7.85 15.50
C ASN A 145 24.68 -8.96 14.49
N THR A 146 23.40 -9.06 14.11
CA THR A 146 22.96 -10.02 13.10
C THR A 146 23.54 -9.68 11.73
N HIS A 147 24.14 -10.67 11.04
CA HIS A 147 24.68 -10.50 9.69
C HIS A 147 23.64 -9.91 8.72
N ILE A 148 24.09 -9.01 7.83
CA ILE A 148 23.20 -8.25 6.94
C ILE A 148 22.29 -9.14 6.09
N PHE A 149 22.79 -10.29 5.63
CA PHE A 149 22.02 -11.25 4.85
C PHE A 149 20.87 -11.86 5.64
N VAL A 150 21.08 -12.17 6.92
CA VAL A 150 20.04 -12.73 7.80
C VAL A 150 18.98 -11.67 8.10
N SER A 151 19.40 -10.43 8.38
CA SER A 151 18.47 -9.30 8.55
C SER A 151 17.62 -9.06 7.30
N TRP A 152 18.23 -9.16 6.11
CA TRP A 152 17.52 -9.05 4.84
C TRP A 152 16.51 -10.19 4.64
N MET A 153 16.92 -11.45 4.88
CA MET A 153 16.04 -12.62 4.80
C MET A 153 14.84 -12.49 5.74
N ILE A 154 15.06 -12.02 6.97
CA ILE A 154 13.98 -11.79 7.94
C ILE A 154 13.04 -10.71 7.43
N ALA A 155 13.57 -9.59 6.93
CA ALA A 155 12.74 -8.51 6.37
C ALA A 155 11.88 -9.00 5.20
N GLN A 156 12.45 -9.74 4.24
CA GLN A 156 11.69 -10.32 3.12
C GLN A 156 10.62 -11.31 3.60
N SER A 157 10.97 -12.18 4.56
CA SER A 157 10.04 -13.18 5.09
C SER A 157 8.86 -12.51 5.81
N VAL A 158 9.13 -11.51 6.65
CA VAL A 158 8.11 -10.72 7.34
C VAL A 158 7.21 -10.02 6.33
N THR A 159 7.78 -9.36 5.31
CA THR A 159 7.00 -8.68 4.27
C THR A 159 6.14 -9.65 3.48
N ALA A 160 6.67 -10.82 3.10
CA ALA A 160 5.92 -11.83 2.37
C ALA A 160 4.73 -12.36 3.19
N VAL A 161 4.95 -12.76 4.44
CA VAL A 161 3.88 -13.29 5.30
C VAL A 161 2.83 -12.21 5.60
N ALA A 162 3.26 -10.98 5.89
CA ALA A 162 2.33 -9.87 6.09
C ALA A 162 1.49 -9.58 4.83
N GLY A 163 2.10 -9.69 3.65
CA GLY A 163 1.41 -9.53 2.37
C GLY A 163 0.42 -10.64 2.04
N PHE A 164 0.68 -11.89 2.48
CA PHE A 164 -0.29 -12.98 2.35
C PHE A 164 -1.46 -12.88 3.33
N ALA A 165 -1.23 -12.24 4.49
CA ALA A 165 -2.25 -12.10 5.53
C ALA A 165 -3.26 -10.96 5.26
N SER A 166 -2.93 -10.03 4.36
CA SER A 166 -3.73 -8.83 4.04
C SER A 166 -4.42 -8.93 2.70
#